data_AF-A0A1I0ME37-F1
#
_entry.id   AF-A0A1I0ME37-F1
#
_cell.length_a   1.000
_cell.length_b   1.000
_cell.length_c   1.000
_cell.angle_alpha   90.00
_cell.angle_beta   90.00
_cell.angle_gamma   90.00
#
_symmetry.space_group_name_H-M   'P 1'
#
loop_
_entity.id
_entity.type
_entity.pdbx_description
1 polymer ?
#
loop_
_entity_poly.entity_id
_entity_poly.type
_entity_poly.pdbx_seq_one_letter_code
_entity_poly.pdbx_strand_id
1 'polypeptide(L)'
;MLGFFVLLMIILLIIMLSVVIYCKKKLKIVLSAIIILITLYGVMLTIDMVRVYSLRKPIFVLETNKRSGVKANEVPFQGLGYKVNIEYLEDGNIASITMYMFNRVIACVTT
;
A
#
# COMPACT_ATOMS: atom_id res chain seq x y z
N MET A 1 -8.95 -6.52 10.17
CA MET A 1 -9.12 -6.33 8.70
C MET A 1 -7.94 -6.85 7.89
N LEU A 2 -6.69 -6.81 8.39
CA LEU A 2 -5.51 -7.30 7.67
C LEU A 2 -5.60 -8.78 7.25
N GLY A 3 -6.08 -9.66 8.13
CA GLY A 3 -6.22 -11.10 7.83
C GLY A 3 -7.18 -11.43 6.68
N PHE A 4 -8.28 -10.66 6.54
CA PHE A 4 -9.21 -10.82 5.41
C PHE A 4 -8.57 -10.38 4.09
N PHE A 5 -7.79 -9.30 4.10
CA PHE A 5 -7.04 -8.83 2.93
C PHE A 5 -5.99 -9.85 2.47
N VAL A 6 -5.27 -10.46 3.41
CA VAL A 6 -4.29 -11.52 3.10
C VAL A 6 -4.98 -12.76 2.53
N LEU A 7 -6.11 -13.18 3.11
CA LEU A 7 -6.89 -14.30 2.59
C LEU A 7 -7.41 -14.03 1.17
N LEU A 8 -7.91 -12.82 0.91
CA LEU A 8 -8.37 -12.40 -0.42
C LEU A 8 -7.23 -12.43 -1.44
N MET A 9 -6.03 -11.96 -1.07
CA MET A 9 -4.82 -12.03 -1.92
C MET A 9 -4.45 -13.48 -2.27
N ILE A 10 -4.54 -14.41 -1.31
CA ILE A 10 -4.24 -15.83 -1.53
C ILE A 10 -5.26 -16.46 -2.50
N ILE A 11 -6.56 -16.18 -2.31
CA ILE A 11 -7.63 -16.67 -3.19
C ILE A 11 -7.43 -16.16 -4.63
N LEU A 12 -7.09 -14.88 -4.79
CA LEU A 12 -6.76 -14.29 -6.09
C LEU A 12 -5.58 -14.99 -6.75
N LEU A 13 -4.53 -15.29 -5.98
CA LEU A 13 -3.36 -16.03 -6.46
C LEU A 13 -3.72 -17.43 -6.97
N ILE A 14 -4.58 -18.15 -6.23
CA ILE A 14 -5.04 -19.50 -6.63
C ILE A 14 -5.83 -19.44 -7.94
N ILE A 15 -6.80 -18.52 -8.06
CA ILE A 15 -7.61 -18.36 -9.27
C ILE A 15 -6.73 -18.02 -10.46
N MET A 16 -5.78 -17.09 -10.30
CA MET A 16 -4.85 -16.73 -11.37
C MET A 16 -3.95 -17.91 -11.77
N LEU A 17 -3.48 -18.72 -10.81
CA LEU A 17 -2.69 -19.92 -11.09
C LEU A 17 -3.49 -20.96 -11.88
N SER A 18 -4.77 -21.14 -11.55
CA SER A 18 -5.67 -22.01 -12.30
C SER A 18 -5.81 -21.55 -13.75
N VAL A 19 -6.01 -20.25 -14.00
CA VAL A 19 -6.14 -19.71 -15.37
C VAL A 19 -4.87 -19.91 -16.20
N VAL A 20 -3.68 -19.79 -15.58
CA VAL A 20 -2.37 -20.06 -16.21
C VAL A 20 -2.27 -21.50 -16.73
N ILE A 21 -2.87 -22.48 -16.04
CA ILE A 21 -2.82 -23.91 -16.44
C ILE A 21 -3.65 -24.17 -17.71
N TYR A 22 -4.78 -23.46 -17.88
CA TYR A 22 -5.69 -23.65 -19.02
C TYR A 22 -5.35 -22.79 -20.26
N CYS A 23 -4.42 -21.83 -20.15
CA CYS A 23 -4.10 -20.89 -21.23
C CYS A 23 -3.03 -21.37 -22.22
N LYS A 24 -3.15 -20.97 -23.50
CA LYS A 24 -2.15 -21.23 -24.55
C LYS A 24 -0.76 -20.69 -24.15
N LYS A 25 0.33 -21.33 -24.63
CA LYS A 25 1.73 -21.04 -24.24
C LYS A 25 2.11 -19.55 -24.22
N LYS A 26 1.68 -18.75 -25.21
CA LYS A 26 1.96 -17.30 -25.26
C LYS A 26 1.21 -16.51 -24.19
N LEU A 27 -0.06 -16.85 -23.93
CA LEU A 27 -0.91 -16.19 -22.93
C LEU A 27 -0.46 -16.51 -21.50
N LYS A 28 0.02 -17.74 -21.28
CA LYS A 28 0.60 -18.19 -20.00
C LYS A 28 1.78 -17.32 -19.55
N ILE A 29 2.68 -16.95 -20.47
CA ILE A 29 3.85 -16.12 -20.16
C ILE A 29 3.42 -14.71 -19.75
N VAL A 30 2.50 -14.11 -20.51
CA VAL A 30 1.97 -12.76 -20.21
C VAL A 30 1.29 -12.76 -18.84
N LEU A 31 0.45 -13.76 -18.56
CA LEU A 31 -0.26 -13.87 -17.30
C LEU A 31 0.70 -14.11 -16.13
N SER A 32 1.74 -14.92 -16.32
CA SER A 32 2.80 -15.13 -15.32
C SER A 32 3.53 -13.83 -14.96
N ALA A 33 3.86 -12.99 -15.95
CA ALA A 33 4.51 -11.71 -15.69
C ALA A 33 3.62 -10.76 -14.87
N ILE A 34 2.31 -10.73 -15.17
CA ILE A 34 1.33 -9.92 -14.42
C ILE A 34 1.22 -10.38 -12.97
N ILE A 35 1.18 -11.70 -12.72
CA ILE A 35 1.11 -12.26 -11.36
C ILE A 35 2.32 -11.82 -10.53
N ILE A 36 3.53 -11.90 -11.10
CA ILE A 36 4.76 -11.47 -10.42
C ILE A 36 4.67 -9.99 -10.05
N LEU A 37 4.19 -9.14 -10.97
CA LEU A 37 4.09 -7.70 -10.76
C LEU A 37 3.08 -7.34 -9.67
N ILE A 38 1.91 -7.99 -9.67
CA ILE A 38 0.87 -7.82 -8.62
C ILE A 38 1.39 -8.30 -7.27
N THR A 39 2.09 -9.43 -7.24
CA THR A 39 2.64 -9.98 -6.00
C THR A 39 3.67 -9.03 -5.39
N LEU A 40 4.60 -8.52 -6.22
CA LEU A 40 5.59 -7.53 -5.78
C LEU A 40 4.93 -6.27 -5.20
N TYR A 41 3.90 -5.78 -5.89
CA TYR A 41 3.11 -4.64 -5.44
C TYR A 41 2.43 -4.89 -4.08
N GLY A 42 1.80 -6.06 -3.92
CA GLY A 42 1.15 -6.47 -2.68
C GLY A 42 2.12 -6.54 -1.50
N VAL A 43 3.33 -7.05 -1.72
CA VAL A 43 4.39 -7.10 -0.70
C VAL A 43 4.79 -5.68 -0.27
N MET A 44 5.05 -4.78 -1.22
CA MET A 44 5.42 -3.38 -0.92
C MET A 44 4.34 -2.67 -0.10
N LEU A 45 3.08 -2.79 -0.52
CA LEU A 45 1.95 -2.17 0.16
C LEU A 45 1.75 -2.74 1.57
N THR A 46 1.93 -4.05 1.75
CA THR A 46 1.83 -4.70 3.07
C THR A 46 2.93 -4.22 4.02
N ILE A 47 4.18 -4.13 3.55
CA ILE A 47 5.29 -3.62 4.36
C ILE A 47 5.00 -2.20 4.84
N ASP A 48 4.52 -1.34 3.95
CA ASP A 48 4.20 0.04 4.31
C ASP A 48 3.00 0.13 5.26
N MET A 49 1.95 -0.67 5.07
CA MET A 49 0.85 -0.77 6.03
C MET A 49 1.33 -1.19 7.43
N VAL A 50 2.17 -2.23 7.52
CA VAL A 50 2.70 -2.71 8.81
C VAL A 50 3.53 -1.63 9.50
N ARG A 51 4.32 -0.87 8.74
CA ARG A 51 5.07 0.28 9.26
C ARG A 51 4.16 1.40 9.73
N VAL A 52 3.13 1.73 8.96
CA VAL A 52 2.09 2.69 9.35
C VAL A 52 1.50 2.27 10.69
N TYR A 53 1.04 1.03 10.85
CA TYR A 53 0.51 0.53 12.13
C TYR A 53 1.52 0.55 13.28
N SER A 54 2.82 0.54 12.98
CA SER A 54 3.90 0.61 13.96
C SER A 54 4.35 2.05 14.25
N LEU A 55 3.63 3.08 13.79
CA LEU A 55 4.01 4.50 13.92
C LEU A 55 5.38 4.79 13.29
N ARG A 56 5.76 4.07 12.23
CA ARG A 56 7.03 4.25 11.51
C ARG A 56 6.79 4.78 10.10
N LYS A 57 7.71 5.62 9.63
CA LYS A 57 7.69 6.15 8.26
C LYS A 57 7.68 5.00 7.23
N PRO A 58 6.77 5.02 6.24
CA PRO A 58 6.76 4.03 5.16
C PRO A 58 8.03 4.14 4.29
N ILE A 59 8.43 3.05 3.64
CA ILE A 59 9.67 2.98 2.84
C ILE A 59 9.39 3.31 1.38
N PHE A 60 8.32 2.76 0.81
CA PHE A 60 8.06 2.79 -0.63
C PHE A 60 7.23 4.00 -1.06
N VAL A 61 7.42 5.12 -0.36
CA VAL A 61 6.71 6.37 -0.60
C VAL A 61 7.69 7.51 -0.82
N LEU A 62 7.32 8.43 -1.71
CA LEU A 62 8.09 9.64 -1.98
C LEU A 62 7.39 10.84 -1.36
N GLU A 63 8.17 11.74 -0.76
CA GLU A 63 7.64 12.99 -0.25
C GLU A 63 7.06 13.82 -1.39
N THR A 64 5.89 14.40 -1.18
CA THR A 64 5.21 15.25 -2.15
C THR A 64 5.06 16.64 -1.58
N ASN A 65 5.16 17.65 -2.46
CA ASN A 65 4.93 19.03 -2.07
C ASN A 65 3.54 19.19 -1.44
N LYS A 66 3.49 19.92 -0.31
CA LYS A 66 2.23 20.24 0.36
C LYS A 66 1.28 20.91 -0.63
N ARG A 67 0.10 20.31 -0.84
CA ARG A 67 -0.98 20.94 -1.60
C ARG A 67 -1.67 21.97 -0.71
N SER A 68 -2.17 23.06 -1.30
CA SER A 68 -2.97 24.06 -0.59
C SER A 68 -4.14 23.39 0.15
N GLY A 69 -4.20 23.56 1.48
CA GLY A 69 -5.22 22.96 2.35
C GLY A 69 -4.75 21.85 3.29
N VAL A 70 -3.48 21.41 3.19
CA VAL A 70 -2.85 20.46 4.13
C VAL A 70 -2.41 21.22 5.39
N LYS A 71 -2.61 20.64 6.59
CA LYS A 71 -2.23 21.30 7.86
C LYS A 71 -0.74 21.62 7.89
N ALA A 72 -0.35 22.67 8.61
CA ALA A 72 1.05 23.11 8.70
C ALA A 72 2.01 21.99 9.15
N ASN A 73 1.55 21.07 10.01
CA ASN A 73 2.36 19.99 10.58
C ASN A 73 2.18 18.63 9.88
N GLU A 74 1.48 18.60 8.74
CA GLU A 74 1.22 17.37 7.98
C GLU A 74 2.12 17.30 6.74
N VAL A 75 2.83 16.18 6.56
CA VAL A 75 3.70 15.93 5.41
C VAL A 75 3.08 14.82 4.56
N PRO A 76 2.67 15.12 3.31
CA PRO A 76 2.09 14.13 2.41
C PRO A 76 3.18 13.36 1.67
N PHE A 77 2.99 12.05 1.59
CA PHE A 77 3.80 11.11 0.84
C PHE A 77 2.92 10.38 -0.19
N GLN A 78 3.51 10.10 -1.34
CA GLN A 78 2.86 9.40 -2.46
C GLN A 78 3.57 8.07 -2.70
N GLY A 79 2.84 6.97 -2.50
CA GLY A 79 3.23 5.64 -2.93
C GLY A 79 2.59 5.28 -4.27
N LEU A 80 2.87 4.08 -4.76
CA LEU A 80 2.30 3.57 -6.00
C LEU A 80 0.80 3.27 -5.80
N GLY A 81 -0.10 4.17 -6.21
CA GLY A 81 -1.55 3.99 -6.11
C GLY A 81 -2.16 4.27 -4.72
N TYR A 82 -1.37 4.69 -3.74
CA TYR A 82 -1.84 5.08 -2.41
C TYR A 82 -1.07 6.31 -1.90
N LYS A 83 -1.64 7.01 -0.92
CA LYS A 83 -1.09 8.22 -0.28
C LYS A 83 -0.87 7.93 1.20
N VAL A 84 0.12 8.56 1.80
CA VAL A 84 0.35 8.50 3.23
C VAL A 84 0.53 9.91 3.73
N ASN A 85 -0.25 10.32 4.71
CA ASN A 85 -0.08 11.58 5.41
C ASN A 85 0.50 11.29 6.78
N ILE A 86 1.55 12.02 7.14
CA ILE A 86 2.18 11.93 8.46
C ILE A 86 1.96 13.27 9.15
N GLU A 87 1.27 13.27 10.29
CA GLU A 87 1.15 14.44 11.15
C GLU A 87 2.22 14.37 12.24
N TYR A 88 2.95 15.47 12.44
CA TYR A 88 3.96 15.62 13.47
C TYR A 88 3.45 16.49 14.63
N LEU A 89 3.86 16.15 15.85
CA LEU A 89 3.77 17.03 17.01
C LEU A 89 4.80 18.16 16.91
N GLU A 90 4.62 19.21 17.73
CA GLU A 90 5.56 20.33 17.81
C GLU A 90 6.97 19.89 18.23
N ASP A 91 7.07 18.80 18.99
CA ASP A 91 8.34 18.19 19.43
C ASP A 91 9.04 17.35 18.33
N GLY A 92 8.47 17.29 17.12
CA GLY A 92 9.01 16.51 15.99
C GLY A 92 8.69 15.01 16.04
N ASN A 93 7.97 14.55 17.07
CA ASN A 93 7.45 13.18 17.16
C ASN A 93 6.27 12.97 16.20
N ILE A 94 6.06 11.73 15.76
CA ILE A 94 4.93 11.38 14.89
C ILE A 94 3.66 11.29 15.74
N ALA A 95 2.67 12.12 15.44
CA ALA A 95 1.36 12.13 16.10
C ALA A 95 0.40 11.14 15.45
N SER A 96 0.37 11.12 14.12
CA SER A 96 -0.50 10.23 13.37
C SER A 96 0.11 9.86 12.02
N ILE A 97 -0.22 8.67 11.55
CA ILE A 97 0.06 8.24 10.19
C ILE A 97 -1.23 7.72 9.59
N THR A 98 -1.68 8.35 8.51
CA THR A 98 -2.90 7.94 7.79
C THR A 98 -2.57 7.59 6.34
N MET A 99 -2.88 6.36 5.96
CA MET A 99 -2.69 5.83 4.62
C MET A 99 -4.04 5.76 3.89
N TYR A 100 -4.08 6.27 2.66
CA TYR A 100 -5.26 6.36 1.82
C TYR A 100 -5.06 5.64 0.49
N MET A 101 -6.05 4.87 0.06
CA MET A 101 -6.12 4.29 -1.29
C MET A 101 -7.49 4.60 -1.88
N PHE A 102 -7.55 5.08 -3.12
CA PHE A 102 -8.81 5.50 -3.77
C PHE A 102 -9.66 6.45 -2.90
N ASN A 103 -9.00 7.40 -2.21
CA ASN A 103 -9.64 8.36 -1.31
C ASN A 103 -10.36 7.72 -0.10
N ARG A 104 -10.03 6.48 0.25
CA ARG A 104 -10.49 5.78 1.47
C ARG A 104 -9.30 5.48 2.37
N VAL A 105 -9.50 5.60 3.68
CA VAL A 105 -8.48 5.23 4.68
C VAL A 105 -8.31 3.71 4.67
N ILE A 106 -7.08 3.25 4.49
CA ILE A 106 -6.73 1.82 4.47
C ILE A 106 -5.91 1.41 5.69
N ALA A 107 -5.13 2.32 6.26
CA ALA A 107 -4.44 2.14 7.54
C ALA A 107 -4.35 3.48 8.24
N CYS A 108 -4.57 3.50 9.55
CA CYS A 108 -4.47 4.70 10.36
C CYS A 108 -4.01 4.32 11.76
N VAL A 109 -3.09 5.08 12.30
CA VAL A 109 -2.70 5.01 13.72
C VAL A 109 -2.45 6.41 14.24
N THR A 110 -2.83 6.63 15.48
CA THR A 110 -2.67 7.87 16.23
C THR A 110 -2.05 7.52 17.57
N THR A 111 -1.06 8.29 18.03
CA THR A 111 -0.51 8.20 19.39
C THR A 111 -1.52 8.64 20.43
#